data_AF-A0A6N6RKT9-F1
#
_entry.id   AF-A0A6N6RKT9-F1
#
_cell.length_a   1.000
_cell.length_b   1.000
_cell.length_c   1.000
_cell.angle_alpha   90.00
_cell.angle_beta   90.00
_cell.angle_gamma   90.00
#
_symmetry.space_group_name_H-M   'P 1'
#
loop_
_entity.id
_entity.type
_entity.pdbx_description
1 polymer ?
#
loop_
_entity_poly.entity_id
_entity_poly.type
_entity_poly.pdbx_seq_one_letter_code
_entity_poly.pdbx_strand_id
1 'polypeptide(L)'
;MPGILKLKHWQLFSIIYGGPFIVSTGVVVFMLGKIFAAVQQIEPGTPDEQKFQQIFGVYADVMPYFIIPILFSAVLIYWRQKVVDYASKTLKEAYKYPKGLFRVALWAPFLLAILVFLWMPGFFRELSEFVTEVESNSIQGEELPPSFVFKFLGTWILLAPISLVLSIGQLWTYLETARAIRSIEVGRRVSAGEVVGEFFLNWFFFIGVWILQPKINKFDVTEKDPYLKEMV
;
A
#
# COMPACT_ATOMS: atom_id res chain seq x y z
N MET A 1 26.77 -1.22 1.50
CA MET A 1 25.27 -1.12 1.59
C MET A 1 24.61 0.08 0.82
N PRO A 2 23.41 -0.07 0.20
CA PRO A 2 22.60 1.02 -0.41
C PRO A 2 22.19 2.15 0.56
N GLY A 3 22.01 3.39 0.05
CA GLY A 3 21.72 4.58 0.87
C GLY A 3 20.47 4.48 1.77
N ILE A 4 19.35 3.97 1.25
CA ILE A 4 18.10 3.82 2.04
C ILE A 4 18.26 2.88 3.24
N LEU A 5 19.13 1.87 3.13
CA LEU A 5 19.38 0.92 4.22
C LEU A 5 20.30 1.51 5.30
N LYS A 6 20.94 2.67 5.06
CA LYS A 6 21.77 3.37 6.06
C LYS A 6 20.97 4.37 6.90
N LEU A 7 19.69 4.57 6.58
CA LEU A 7 18.84 5.50 7.33
C LEU A 7 18.71 5.06 8.79
N LYS A 8 18.54 6.04 9.68
CA LYS A 8 18.12 5.74 11.06
C LYS A 8 16.66 5.29 11.05
N HIS A 9 16.29 4.44 12.01
CA HIS A 9 14.92 3.94 12.14
C HIS A 9 13.88 5.06 12.19
N TRP A 10 14.17 6.18 12.90
CA TRP A 10 13.27 7.32 12.97
C TRP A 10 13.12 8.05 11.65
N GLN A 11 14.18 8.17 10.83
CA GLN A 11 14.09 8.80 9.50
C GLN A 11 13.19 7.98 8.59
N LEU A 12 13.37 6.66 8.59
CA LEU A 12 12.57 5.74 7.79
C LEU A 12 11.11 5.72 8.27
N PHE A 13 10.87 5.72 9.58
CA PHE A 13 9.54 5.82 10.18
C PHE A 13 8.84 7.14 9.83
N SER A 14 9.54 8.27 9.95
CA SER A 14 8.97 9.59 9.62
C SER A 14 8.57 9.68 8.15
N ILE A 15 9.34 9.10 7.23
CA ILE A 15 8.99 9.10 5.80
C ILE A 15 7.80 8.16 5.54
N ILE A 16 7.83 6.93 6.06
CA ILE A 16 6.82 5.90 5.72
C ILE A 16 5.48 6.13 6.43
N TYR A 17 5.50 6.63 7.67
CA TYR A 17 4.29 6.79 8.49
C TYR A 17 4.00 8.26 8.82
N GLY A 18 5.01 9.02 9.24
CA GLY A 18 4.83 10.42 9.64
C GLY A 18 4.35 11.32 8.50
N GLY A 19 5.01 11.26 7.33
CA GLY A 19 4.66 12.03 6.13
C GLY A 19 3.23 11.74 5.67
N PRO A 20 2.87 10.47 5.41
CA PRO A 20 1.51 10.07 5.05
C PRO A 20 0.47 10.49 6.06
N PHE A 21 0.77 10.42 7.36
CA PHE A 21 -0.15 10.86 8.40
C PHE A 21 -0.43 12.36 8.28
N ILE A 22 0.61 13.20 8.23
CA ILE A 22 0.46 14.66 8.10
C ILE A 22 -0.31 15.03 6.83
N VAL A 23 0.05 14.42 5.70
CA VAL A 23 -0.63 14.69 4.42
C VAL A 23 -2.08 14.23 4.48
N SER A 24 -2.36 13.02 4.98
CA SER A 24 -3.73 12.51 5.11
C SER A 24 -4.58 13.40 6.01
N THR A 25 -4.05 13.85 7.15
CA THR A 25 -4.73 14.79 8.03
C THR A 25 -5.03 16.11 7.31
N GLY A 26 -4.06 16.67 6.58
CA GLY A 26 -4.26 17.88 5.79
C GLY A 26 -5.36 17.72 4.73
N VAL A 27 -5.37 16.59 4.00
CA VAL A 27 -6.40 16.29 3.00
C VAL A 27 -7.78 16.14 3.64
N VAL A 28 -7.90 15.47 4.79
CA VAL A 28 -9.17 15.32 5.51
C VAL A 28 -9.67 16.67 6.02
N VAL A 29 -8.81 17.51 6.60
CA VAL A 29 -9.19 18.87 7.04
C VAL A 29 -9.67 19.71 5.86
N PHE A 30 -8.97 19.64 4.72
CA PHE A 30 -9.38 20.32 3.49
C PHE A 30 -10.74 19.82 2.98
N MET A 31 -10.96 18.50 3.00
CA MET A 31 -12.22 17.88 2.63
C MET A 31 -13.37 18.36 3.52
N LEU A 32 -13.19 18.36 4.84
CA LEU A 32 -14.21 18.82 5.79
C LEU A 32 -14.55 20.30 5.58
N GLY A 33 -13.56 21.14 5.27
CA GLY A 33 -13.78 22.54 4.91
C GLY A 33 -14.67 22.68 3.67
N LYS A 34 -14.40 21.90 2.61
CA LYS A 34 -15.24 21.88 1.41
C LYS A 34 -16.64 21.35 1.66
N ILE A 35 -16.78 20.26 2.43
CA ILE A 35 -18.09 19.70 2.79
C ILE A 35 -18.89 20.74 3.57
N PHE A 36 -18.29 21.40 4.56
CA PHE A 36 -18.95 22.44 5.34
C PHE A 36 -19.43 23.60 4.46
N ALA A 37 -18.58 24.08 3.54
CA ALA A 37 -18.96 25.11 2.57
C ALA A 37 -20.11 24.66 1.66
N ALA A 38 -20.08 23.41 1.17
CA ALA A 38 -21.16 22.86 0.34
C ALA A 38 -22.48 22.76 1.12
N VAL A 39 -22.45 22.28 2.36
CA VAL A 39 -23.66 22.19 3.21
C VAL A 39 -24.29 23.55 3.47
N GLN A 40 -23.49 24.62 3.62
CA GLN A 40 -24.01 25.97 3.80
C GLN A 40 -24.71 26.54 2.55
N GLN A 41 -24.45 25.97 1.37
CA GLN A 41 -25.06 26.38 0.10
C GLN A 41 -26.35 25.62 -0.22
N ILE A 42 -26.71 24.59 0.58
CA ILE A 42 -27.94 23.82 0.39
C ILE A 42 -29.13 24.66 0.83
N GLU A 43 -30.01 24.99 -0.12
CA GLU A 43 -31.24 25.72 0.17
C GLU A 43 -32.25 24.84 0.94
N PRO A 44 -33.06 25.43 1.86
CA PRO A 44 -34.16 24.71 2.47
C PRO A 44 -35.12 24.18 1.41
N GLY A 45 -35.35 22.86 1.40
CA GLY A 45 -36.23 22.20 0.42
C GLY A 45 -35.51 21.58 -0.78
N THR A 46 -34.17 21.68 -0.87
CA THR A 46 -33.41 20.91 -1.89
C THR A 46 -33.72 19.41 -1.77
N PRO A 47 -34.03 18.72 -2.89
CA PRO A 47 -34.21 17.26 -2.91
C PRO A 47 -32.98 16.52 -2.37
N ASP A 48 -33.19 15.41 -1.66
CA ASP A 48 -32.10 14.69 -1.00
C ASP A 48 -31.07 14.13 -1.99
N GLU A 49 -31.50 13.75 -3.19
CA GLU A 49 -30.61 13.35 -4.28
C GLU A 49 -29.63 14.47 -4.67
N GLN A 50 -30.12 15.71 -4.76
CA GLN A 50 -29.27 16.86 -5.09
C GLN A 50 -28.29 17.19 -3.95
N LYS A 51 -28.72 17.07 -2.69
CA LYS A 51 -27.83 17.20 -1.53
C LYS A 51 -26.73 16.14 -1.55
N PHE A 52 -27.12 14.90 -1.85
CA PHE A 52 -26.20 13.77 -1.98
C PHE A 52 -25.18 14.04 -3.08
N GLN A 53 -25.61 14.43 -4.29
CA GLN A 53 -24.72 14.74 -5.41
C GLN A 53 -23.74 15.88 -5.09
N GLN A 54 -24.20 16.95 -4.44
CA GLN A 54 -23.33 18.07 -4.03
C GLN A 54 -22.24 17.63 -3.04
N ILE A 55 -22.61 16.84 -2.02
CA ILE A 55 -21.66 16.33 -1.03
C ILE A 55 -20.71 15.31 -1.68
N PHE A 56 -21.21 14.39 -2.51
CA PHE A 56 -20.39 13.39 -3.22
C PHE A 56 -19.45 14.01 -4.26
N GLY A 57 -19.85 15.11 -4.90
CA GLY A 57 -18.98 15.89 -5.78
C GLY A 57 -17.72 16.37 -5.06
N VAL A 58 -17.85 16.81 -3.80
CA VAL A 58 -16.68 17.19 -2.98
C VAL A 58 -15.72 16.03 -2.78
N TYR A 59 -16.23 14.81 -2.54
CA TYR A 59 -15.37 13.63 -2.44
C TYR A 59 -14.64 13.36 -3.75
N ALA A 60 -15.33 13.37 -4.89
CA ALA A 60 -14.71 13.17 -6.20
C ALA A 60 -13.60 14.19 -6.49
N ASP A 61 -13.80 15.46 -6.11
CA ASP A 61 -12.82 16.54 -6.24
C ASP A 61 -11.58 16.37 -5.34
N VAL A 62 -11.77 15.85 -4.12
CA VAL A 62 -10.70 15.73 -3.13
C VAL A 62 -9.97 14.39 -3.22
N MET A 63 -10.62 13.37 -3.77
CA MET A 63 -10.05 12.03 -3.92
C MET A 63 -8.63 12.04 -4.52
N PRO A 64 -8.33 12.73 -5.63
CA PRO A 64 -6.98 12.73 -6.22
C PRO A 64 -5.84 13.03 -5.23
N TYR A 65 -6.06 13.79 -4.17
CA TYR A 65 -5.03 14.13 -3.18
C TYR A 65 -4.62 12.95 -2.28
N PHE A 66 -5.47 11.94 -2.11
CA PHE A 66 -5.14 10.72 -1.34
C PHE A 66 -4.15 9.80 -2.08
N ILE A 67 -3.81 10.09 -3.34
CA ILE A 67 -2.69 9.41 -4.02
C ILE A 67 -1.35 9.74 -3.34
N ILE A 68 -1.22 10.92 -2.74
CA ILE A 68 0.05 11.40 -2.19
C ILE A 68 0.51 10.48 -1.04
N PRO A 69 -0.31 10.16 -0.02
CA PRO A 69 0.02 9.13 0.98
C PRO A 69 0.40 7.76 0.38
N ILE A 70 -0.27 7.34 -0.70
CA ILE A 70 0.05 6.06 -1.37
C ILE A 70 1.48 6.10 -1.90
N LEU A 71 1.93 7.21 -2.52
CA LEU A 71 3.28 7.32 -3.07
C LEU A 71 4.40 7.13 -2.02
N PHE A 72 4.15 7.47 -0.75
CA PHE A 72 5.13 7.19 0.32
C PHE A 72 5.32 5.69 0.58
N SER A 73 4.33 4.84 0.31
CA SER A 73 4.49 3.38 0.42
C SER A 73 5.53 2.81 -0.55
N ALA A 74 5.83 3.53 -1.64
CA ALA A 74 6.92 3.18 -2.55
C ALA A 74 8.28 3.14 -1.83
N VAL A 75 8.46 3.94 -0.77
CA VAL A 75 9.69 3.94 0.05
C VAL A 75 9.83 2.63 0.81
N LEU A 76 8.75 2.12 1.41
CA LEU A 76 8.75 0.82 2.10
C LEU A 76 9.00 -0.34 1.12
N ILE A 77 8.34 -0.29 -0.04
CA ILE A 77 8.54 -1.27 -1.12
C ILE A 77 9.99 -1.25 -1.58
N TYR A 78 10.54 -0.08 -1.87
CA TYR A 78 11.93 0.08 -2.28
C TYR A 78 12.90 -0.39 -1.19
N TRP A 79 12.62 -0.10 0.08
CA TRP A 79 13.39 -0.60 1.21
C TRP A 79 13.43 -2.14 1.22
N ARG A 80 12.28 -2.82 1.13
CA ARG A 80 12.20 -4.30 1.07
C ARG A 80 13.01 -4.85 -0.09
N GLN A 81 12.90 -4.23 -1.26
CA GLN A 81 13.70 -4.62 -2.43
C GLN A 81 15.20 -4.51 -2.16
N LYS A 82 15.65 -3.41 -1.54
CA LYS A 82 17.07 -3.22 -1.25
C LYS A 82 17.61 -4.17 -0.21
N VAL A 83 16.81 -4.55 0.79
CA VAL A 83 17.20 -5.59 1.76
C VAL A 83 17.50 -6.91 1.05
N VAL A 84 16.59 -7.38 0.20
CA VAL A 84 16.76 -8.66 -0.52
C VAL A 84 17.89 -8.59 -1.55
N ASP A 85 17.97 -7.51 -2.33
CA ASP A 85 19.07 -7.28 -3.29
C ASP A 85 20.43 -7.26 -2.55
N TYR A 86 20.50 -6.69 -1.34
CA TYR A 86 21.72 -6.64 -0.52
C TYR A 86 22.11 -8.01 0.03
N ALA A 87 21.16 -8.80 0.54
CA ALA A 87 21.44 -10.17 1.00
C ALA A 87 21.99 -11.05 -0.13
N SER A 88 21.37 -11.00 -1.31
CA SER A 88 21.83 -11.77 -2.48
C SER A 88 23.21 -11.34 -2.95
N LYS A 89 23.52 -10.04 -2.95
CA LYS A 89 24.86 -9.55 -3.28
C LYS A 89 25.92 -10.01 -2.26
N THR A 90 25.58 -9.98 -0.98
CA THR A 90 26.51 -10.26 0.13
C THR A 90 26.83 -11.74 0.22
N LEU A 91 25.80 -12.60 0.13
CA LEU A 91 25.93 -14.05 0.30
C LEU A 91 26.17 -14.81 -1.01
N LYS A 92 26.03 -14.14 -2.16
CA LYS A 92 26.24 -14.72 -3.50
C LYS A 92 25.48 -16.05 -3.66
N GLU A 93 26.21 -17.14 -3.88
CA GLU A 93 25.69 -18.49 -4.09
C GLU A 93 24.89 -19.03 -2.89
N ALA A 94 25.18 -18.56 -1.67
CA ALA A 94 24.49 -18.99 -0.46
C ALA A 94 23.07 -18.39 -0.35
N TYR A 95 22.71 -17.36 -1.13
CA TYR A 95 21.36 -16.80 -1.15
C TYR A 95 20.90 -16.48 -2.59
N LYS A 96 20.06 -17.38 -3.13
CA LYS A 96 19.41 -17.22 -4.44
C LYS A 96 17.91 -17.07 -4.28
N TYR A 97 17.32 -16.18 -5.08
CA TYR A 97 15.87 -15.95 -5.13
C TYR A 97 15.46 -15.57 -6.56
N PRO A 98 14.21 -15.83 -6.96
CA PRO A 98 13.72 -15.46 -8.30
C PRO A 98 13.48 -13.95 -8.37
N LYS A 99 14.52 -13.19 -8.71
CA LYS A 99 14.54 -11.71 -8.68
C LYS A 99 13.45 -11.04 -9.51
N GLY A 100 13.14 -11.57 -10.69
CA GLY A 100 12.07 -11.06 -11.56
C GLY A 100 10.70 -11.19 -10.89
N LEU A 101 10.35 -12.41 -10.47
CA LEU A 101 9.10 -12.70 -9.78
C LEU A 101 8.97 -11.88 -8.48
N PHE A 102 10.04 -11.76 -7.71
CA PHE A 102 10.07 -10.96 -6.48
C PHE A 102 9.72 -9.50 -6.74
N ARG A 103 10.31 -8.89 -7.77
CA ARG A 103 10.02 -7.49 -8.13
C ARG A 103 8.59 -7.31 -8.60
N VAL A 104 8.06 -8.23 -9.40
CA VAL A 104 6.66 -8.19 -9.84
C VAL A 104 5.72 -8.31 -8.64
N ALA A 105 5.88 -9.33 -7.80
CA ALA A 105 5.05 -9.53 -6.62
C ALA A 105 5.11 -8.36 -5.62
N LEU A 106 6.26 -7.69 -5.56
CA LEU A 106 6.48 -6.55 -4.67
C LEU A 106 5.83 -5.25 -5.20
N TRP A 107 5.97 -4.95 -6.50
CA TRP A 107 5.52 -3.68 -7.09
C TRP A 107 4.12 -3.73 -7.72
N ALA A 108 3.67 -4.87 -8.23
CA ALA A 108 2.36 -4.98 -8.88
C ALA A 108 1.17 -4.56 -7.98
N PRO A 109 1.13 -4.89 -6.68
CA PRO A 109 0.04 -4.43 -5.81
C PRO A 109 0.02 -2.91 -5.63
N PHE A 110 1.19 -2.27 -5.61
CA PHE A 110 1.30 -0.82 -5.53
C PHE A 110 0.82 -0.14 -6.82
N LEU A 111 1.21 -0.69 -7.98
CA LEU A 111 0.72 -0.19 -9.26
C LEU A 111 -0.79 -0.39 -9.40
N LEU A 112 -1.32 -1.55 -8.99
CA LEU A 112 -2.77 -1.77 -8.96
C LEU A 112 -3.46 -0.78 -8.02
N ALA A 113 -2.91 -0.51 -6.83
CA ALA A 113 -3.47 0.48 -5.91
C ALA A 113 -3.54 1.87 -6.55
N ILE A 114 -2.51 2.31 -7.27
CA ILE A 114 -2.54 3.57 -8.04
C ILE A 114 -3.64 3.54 -9.11
N LEU A 115 -3.75 2.47 -9.88
CA LEU A 115 -4.76 2.35 -10.94
C LEU A 115 -6.18 2.38 -10.38
N VAL A 116 -6.45 1.62 -9.32
CA VAL A 116 -7.73 1.62 -8.61
C VAL A 116 -8.03 3.02 -8.08
N PHE A 117 -7.02 3.69 -7.53
CA PHE A 117 -7.16 5.04 -7.00
C PHE A 117 -7.54 6.07 -8.06
N LEU A 118 -6.88 6.03 -9.23
CA LEU A 118 -7.18 6.91 -10.36
C LEU A 118 -8.55 6.61 -10.99
N TRP A 119 -9.00 5.36 -10.94
CA TRP A 119 -10.32 4.95 -11.43
C TRP A 119 -11.47 5.32 -10.46
N MET A 120 -11.17 5.51 -9.18
CA MET A 120 -12.13 5.70 -8.10
C MET A 120 -13.13 6.88 -8.31
N PRO A 121 -12.74 8.07 -8.81
CA PRO A 121 -13.71 9.14 -9.06
C PRO A 121 -14.78 8.76 -10.09
N GLY A 122 -14.39 8.03 -11.14
CA GLY A 122 -15.33 7.51 -12.13
C GLY A 122 -16.27 6.47 -11.51
N PHE A 123 -15.72 5.56 -10.70
CA PHE A 123 -16.52 4.59 -9.95
C PHE A 123 -17.56 5.25 -9.04
N PHE A 124 -17.21 6.29 -8.28
CA PHE A 124 -18.18 6.97 -7.42
C PHE A 124 -19.30 7.67 -8.19
N ARG A 125 -19.00 8.21 -9.38
CA ARG A 125 -20.02 8.76 -10.27
C ARG A 125 -20.98 7.67 -10.73
N GLU A 126 -20.45 6.55 -11.22
CA GLU A 126 -21.26 5.40 -11.63
C GLU A 126 -22.08 4.81 -10.47
N LEU A 127 -21.52 4.78 -9.26
CA LEU A 127 -22.23 4.33 -8.06
C LEU A 127 -23.36 5.29 -7.67
N SER A 128 -23.16 6.60 -7.81
CA SER A 128 -24.21 7.60 -7.57
C SER A 128 -25.37 7.45 -8.56
N GLU A 129 -25.05 7.28 -9.85
CA GLU A 129 -26.03 6.97 -10.89
C GLU A 129 -26.77 5.67 -10.55
N PHE A 130 -26.05 4.66 -10.06
CA PHE A 130 -26.63 3.38 -9.66
C PHE A 130 -27.64 3.51 -8.53
N VAL A 131 -27.29 4.21 -7.46
CA VAL A 131 -28.21 4.39 -6.32
C VAL A 131 -29.47 5.13 -6.76
N THR A 132 -29.32 6.16 -7.61
CA THR A 132 -30.43 6.96 -8.13
C THR A 132 -31.38 6.12 -8.98
N GLU A 133 -30.85 5.28 -9.88
CA GLU A 133 -31.65 4.42 -10.75
C GLU A 133 -32.35 3.29 -9.98
N VAL A 134 -31.68 2.72 -8.97
CA VAL A 134 -32.30 1.74 -8.07
C VAL A 134 -33.46 2.38 -7.31
N GLU A 135 -33.29 3.60 -6.80
CA GLU A 135 -34.33 4.32 -6.10
C GLU A 135 -35.52 4.63 -7.02
N SER A 136 -35.27 5.18 -8.22
CA SER A 136 -36.33 5.49 -9.18
C SER A 136 -37.12 4.24 -9.61
N ASN A 137 -36.43 3.15 -9.92
CA ASN A 137 -37.07 1.92 -10.38
C ASN A 137 -37.83 1.23 -9.24
N SER A 138 -37.31 1.31 -8.00
CA SER A 138 -38.04 0.81 -6.83
C SER A 138 -39.37 1.54 -6.59
N ILE A 139 -39.40 2.85 -6.84
CA ILE A 139 -40.61 3.67 -6.75
C ILE A 139 -41.60 3.32 -7.87
N GLN A 140 -41.09 3.00 -9.07
CA GLN A 140 -41.91 2.66 -10.24
C GLN A 140 -42.30 1.17 -10.34
N GLY A 141 -41.71 0.32 -9.50
CA GLY A 141 -41.90 -1.14 -9.55
C GLY A 141 -41.21 -1.82 -10.75
N GLU A 142 -40.21 -1.17 -11.34
CA GLU A 142 -39.47 -1.68 -12.50
C GLU A 142 -38.24 -2.50 -12.06
N GLU A 143 -37.89 -3.53 -12.85
CA GLU A 143 -36.67 -4.31 -12.63
C GLU A 143 -35.43 -3.55 -13.12
N LEU A 144 -34.30 -3.75 -12.43
CA LEU A 144 -33.03 -3.13 -12.83
C LEU A 144 -32.55 -3.67 -14.18
N PRO A 145 -32.02 -2.82 -15.07
CA PRO A 145 -31.47 -3.27 -16.34
C PRO A 145 -30.32 -4.27 -16.12
N PRO A 146 -30.35 -5.46 -16.78
CA PRO A 146 -29.29 -6.46 -16.61
C PRO A 146 -27.89 -5.92 -16.97
N SER A 147 -27.78 -5.12 -18.03
CA SER A 147 -26.53 -4.48 -18.48
C SER A 147 -25.85 -3.68 -17.38
N PHE A 148 -26.67 -3.04 -16.54
CA PHE A 148 -26.22 -2.18 -15.46
C PHE A 148 -25.69 -3.00 -14.27
N VAL A 149 -26.39 -4.08 -13.89
CA VAL A 149 -25.92 -5.06 -12.89
C VAL A 149 -24.61 -5.72 -13.34
N PHE A 150 -24.50 -6.12 -14.61
CA PHE A 150 -23.28 -6.73 -15.16
C PHE A 150 -22.08 -5.78 -15.14
N LYS A 151 -22.27 -4.48 -15.44
CA LYS A 151 -21.18 -3.49 -15.40
C LYS A 151 -20.64 -3.32 -13.97
N PHE A 152 -21.55 -3.17 -13.00
CA PHE A 152 -21.17 -2.97 -11.60
C PHE A 152 -20.52 -4.23 -11.00
N LEU A 153 -21.19 -5.39 -11.08
CA LEU A 153 -20.67 -6.64 -10.52
C LEU A 153 -19.46 -7.17 -11.28
N GLY A 154 -19.42 -7.01 -12.60
CA GLY A 154 -18.32 -7.46 -13.44
C GLY A 154 -16.99 -6.85 -13.03
N THR A 155 -16.99 -5.58 -12.63
CA THR A 155 -15.77 -4.92 -12.16
C THR A 155 -15.23 -5.53 -10.87
N TRP A 156 -16.10 -5.87 -9.92
CA TRP A 156 -15.71 -6.55 -8.67
C TRP A 156 -15.22 -7.98 -8.89
N ILE A 157 -15.88 -8.72 -9.77
CA ILE A 157 -15.50 -10.10 -10.14
C ILE A 157 -14.10 -10.14 -10.75
N LEU A 158 -13.69 -9.09 -11.48
CA LEU A 158 -12.34 -8.99 -12.03
C LEU A 158 -11.30 -8.53 -11.00
N LEU A 159 -11.63 -7.51 -10.19
CA LEU A 159 -10.68 -6.92 -9.24
C LEU A 159 -10.37 -7.85 -8.05
N ALA A 160 -11.36 -8.60 -7.55
CA ALA A 160 -11.18 -9.41 -6.35
C ALA A 160 -10.15 -10.55 -6.52
N PRO A 161 -10.19 -11.39 -7.58
CA PRO A 161 -9.20 -12.45 -7.79
C PRO A 161 -7.79 -11.89 -8.00
N ILE A 162 -7.65 -10.81 -8.77
CA ILE A 162 -6.36 -10.15 -9.01
C ILE A 162 -5.78 -9.66 -7.68
N SER A 163 -6.60 -9.00 -6.86
CA SER A 163 -6.20 -8.49 -5.54
C SER A 163 -5.77 -9.63 -4.61
N LEU A 164 -6.45 -10.78 -4.66
CA LEU A 164 -6.11 -11.96 -3.86
C LEU A 164 -4.75 -12.54 -4.27
N VAL A 165 -4.52 -12.75 -5.57
CA VAL A 165 -3.24 -13.26 -6.10
C VAL A 165 -2.09 -12.33 -5.71
N LEU A 166 -2.30 -11.02 -5.84
CA LEU A 166 -1.32 -10.00 -5.46
C LEU A 166 -1.07 -9.96 -3.94
N SER A 167 -2.09 -10.21 -3.12
CA SER A 167 -1.95 -10.30 -1.66
C SER A 167 -1.12 -11.52 -1.24
N ILE A 168 -1.30 -12.67 -1.89
CA ILE A 168 -0.44 -13.85 -1.69
C ILE A 168 1.00 -13.53 -2.10
N GLY A 169 1.20 -12.85 -3.22
CA GLY A 169 2.51 -12.35 -3.64
C GLY A 169 3.17 -11.44 -2.60
N GLN A 170 2.40 -10.57 -1.94
CA GLN A 170 2.91 -9.72 -0.85
C GLN A 170 3.36 -10.55 0.35
N LEU A 171 2.58 -11.53 0.80
CA LEU A 171 2.98 -12.42 1.90
C LEU A 171 4.30 -13.13 1.60
N TRP A 172 4.47 -13.60 0.37
CA TRP A 172 5.74 -14.18 -0.07
C TRP A 172 6.89 -13.14 -0.05
N THR A 173 6.65 -11.89 -0.47
CA THR A 173 7.69 -10.85 -0.42
C THR A 173 8.09 -10.47 1.01
N TYR A 174 7.14 -10.49 1.96
CA TYR A 174 7.42 -10.29 3.38
C TYR A 174 8.31 -11.42 3.92
N LEU A 175 8.01 -12.67 3.55
CA LEU A 175 8.80 -13.85 3.91
C LEU A 175 10.22 -13.79 3.34
N GLU A 176 10.38 -13.46 2.06
CA GLU A 176 11.72 -13.36 1.45
C GLU A 176 12.55 -12.22 2.03
N THR A 177 11.93 -11.10 2.39
CA THR A 177 12.62 -10.01 3.10
C THR A 177 13.08 -10.46 4.49
N ALA A 178 12.24 -11.17 5.24
CA ALA A 178 12.61 -11.73 6.54
C ALA A 178 13.76 -12.75 6.42
N ARG A 179 13.69 -13.64 5.42
CA ARG A 179 14.79 -14.54 5.04
C ARG A 179 16.05 -13.79 4.72
N ALA A 180 15.99 -12.72 3.94
CA ALA A 180 17.15 -11.93 3.57
C ALA A 180 17.85 -11.35 4.80
N ILE A 181 17.11 -10.72 5.72
CA ILE A 181 17.66 -10.13 6.96
C ILE A 181 18.37 -11.21 7.78
N ARG A 182 17.67 -12.32 8.07
CA ARG A 182 18.22 -13.38 8.90
C ARG A 182 19.36 -14.15 8.20
N SER A 183 19.31 -14.30 6.88
CA SER A 183 20.39 -14.97 6.14
C SER A 183 21.70 -14.18 6.21
N ILE A 184 21.65 -12.85 6.23
CA ILE A 184 22.85 -12.01 6.39
C ILE A 184 23.50 -12.26 7.75
N GLU A 185 22.71 -12.43 8.82
CA GLU A 185 23.24 -12.69 10.17
C GLU A 185 23.90 -14.06 10.31
N VAL A 186 23.31 -15.08 9.68
CA VAL A 186 23.76 -16.47 9.83
C VAL A 186 24.75 -16.86 8.73
N GLY A 187 24.96 -16.02 7.71
CA GLY A 187 25.85 -16.33 6.59
C GLY A 187 25.33 -17.40 5.61
N ARG A 188 24.09 -17.88 5.77
CA ARG A 188 23.46 -18.88 4.90
C ARG A 188 21.98 -18.58 4.66
N ARG A 189 21.40 -19.16 3.62
CA ARG A 189 19.94 -19.14 3.45
C ARG A 189 19.25 -19.88 4.60
N VAL A 190 18.29 -19.20 5.21
CA VAL A 190 17.44 -19.78 6.26
C VAL A 190 16.08 -20.23 5.72
N SER A 191 15.50 -21.23 6.38
CA SER A 191 14.16 -21.75 6.09
C SER A 191 13.06 -20.78 6.55
N ALA A 192 11.79 -21.04 6.20
CA ALA A 192 10.67 -20.20 6.66
C ALA A 192 10.49 -20.21 8.19
N GLY A 193 10.65 -21.38 8.82
CA GLY A 193 10.43 -21.52 10.27
C GLY A 193 11.45 -20.74 11.10
N GLU A 194 12.64 -20.50 10.57
CA GLU A 194 13.71 -19.75 11.24
C GLU A 194 13.52 -18.22 11.23
N VAL A 195 12.50 -17.70 10.53
CA VAL A 195 12.31 -16.25 10.31
C VAL A 195 10.92 -15.73 10.69
N VAL A 196 10.18 -16.48 11.51
CA VAL A 196 8.82 -16.10 11.91
C VAL A 196 8.82 -14.74 12.62
N GLY A 197 9.80 -14.49 13.49
CA GLY A 197 9.94 -13.20 14.19
C GLY A 197 10.18 -12.04 13.23
N GLU A 198 11.19 -12.15 12.36
CA GLU A 198 11.49 -11.15 11.34
C GLU A 198 10.34 -10.94 10.36
N PHE A 199 9.57 -11.99 10.05
CA PHE A 199 8.38 -11.89 9.20
C PHE A 199 7.32 -10.99 9.83
N PHE A 200 6.96 -11.22 11.09
CA PHE A 200 5.96 -10.38 11.77
C PHE A 200 6.46 -8.96 12.02
N LEU A 201 7.75 -8.77 12.32
CA LEU A 201 8.32 -7.42 12.39
C LEU A 201 8.23 -6.71 11.04
N ASN A 202 8.47 -7.41 9.93
CA ASN A 202 8.36 -6.83 8.60
C ASN A 202 6.90 -6.57 8.18
N TRP A 203 5.95 -7.41 8.60
CA TRP A 203 4.52 -7.19 8.35
C TRP A 203 4.01 -6.01 9.18
N PHE A 204 4.28 -6.01 10.48
CA PHE A 204 3.95 -4.91 11.39
C PHE A 204 5.09 -3.88 11.42
N PHE A 205 5.47 -3.39 10.24
CA PHE A 205 6.66 -2.55 10.07
C PHE A 205 6.63 -1.24 10.88
N PHE A 206 5.45 -0.78 11.29
CA PHE A 206 5.29 0.34 12.23
C PHE A 206 6.09 0.12 13.53
N ILE A 207 6.05 -1.11 14.06
CA ILE A 207 6.87 -1.55 15.20
C ILE A 207 8.21 -2.09 14.69
N GLY A 208 8.18 -2.87 13.61
CA GLY A 208 9.35 -3.55 13.08
C GLY A 208 10.50 -2.63 12.70
N VAL A 209 10.25 -1.42 12.22
CA VAL A 209 11.31 -0.47 11.84
C VAL A 209 12.24 -0.16 13.00
N TRP A 210 11.74 -0.14 14.24
CA TRP A 210 12.52 0.14 15.45
C TRP A 210 13.47 -1.00 15.81
N ILE A 211 13.20 -2.21 15.34
CA ILE A 211 13.99 -3.42 15.64
C ILE A 211 14.84 -3.81 14.42
N LEU A 212 14.22 -3.91 13.25
CA LEU A 212 14.86 -4.36 12.00
C LEU A 212 15.87 -3.34 11.47
N GLN A 213 15.55 -2.04 11.48
CA GLN A 213 16.45 -1.05 10.88
C GLN A 213 17.77 -0.90 11.65
N PRO A 214 17.80 -0.83 13.00
CA PRO A 214 19.07 -0.85 13.74
C PRO A 214 19.86 -2.16 13.54
N LYS A 215 19.17 -3.29 13.40
CA LYS A 215 19.78 -4.59 13.09
C LYS A 215 20.51 -4.54 11.73
N ILE A 216 19.83 -4.04 10.69
CA ILE A 216 20.38 -3.89 9.34
C ILE A 216 21.58 -2.94 9.32
N ASN A 217 21.51 -1.81 10.05
CA ASN A 217 22.60 -0.84 10.11
C ASN A 217 23.92 -1.44 10.64
N LYS A 218 23.86 -2.48 11.47
CA LYS A 218 25.06 -3.18 11.98
C LYS A 218 25.81 -3.92 10.87
N PHE A 219 25.12 -4.39 9.82
CA PHE A 219 25.77 -5.12 8.74
C PHE A 219 26.75 -4.26 7.92
N ASP A 220 26.54 -2.94 7.83
CA ASP A 220 27.49 -2.02 7.14
C ASP A 220 28.78 -1.82 7.94
N VAL A 221 28.73 -2.01 9.27
CA VAL A 221 29.91 -1.96 10.14
C VAL A 221 30.74 -3.23 9.93
N THR A 222 30.09 -4.40 9.97
CA THR A 222 30.75 -5.70 9.73
C THR A 222 31.32 -5.83 8.32
N GLU A 223 30.68 -5.26 7.29
CA GLU A 223 31.19 -5.27 5.91
C GLU A 223 32.56 -4.58 5.78
N LYS A 224 32.80 -3.53 6.60
CA LYS A 224 33.99 -2.66 6.53
C LYS A 224 35.13 -3.07 7.46
N ASP A 225 34.88 -3.92 8.45
CA ASP A 225 35.89 -4.39 9.38
C ASP A 225 36.39 -5.80 8.96
N PRO A 226 37.64 -5.94 8.47
CA PRO A 226 38.19 -7.23 8.05
C PRO A 226 38.23 -8.26 9.19
N TYR A 227 38.41 -7.80 10.44
CA TYR A 227 38.57 -8.69 11.60
C TYR A 227 37.22 -9.29 12.04
N LEU A 228 36.11 -8.58 11.80
CA LEU A 228 34.77 -9.09 12.11
C LEU A 228 34.23 -10.05 11.04
N LYS A 229 34.80 -10.03 9.83
CA LYS A 229 34.46 -11.00 8.76
C LYS A 229 34.93 -12.42 9.06
N GLU A 230 35.96 -12.58 9.90
CA GLU A 230 36.52 -13.90 10.26
C GLU A 230 35.80 -14.52 11.47
N MET A 231 34.96 -13.77 12.17
CA MET A 231 34.22 -14.22 13.36
C MET A 231 32.78 -14.69 13.08
N VAL A 232 32.31 -14.57 11.84
CA VAL A 232 30.96 -14.96 11.38
C VAL A 232 31.10 -16.07 10.34
#